data_AF-A0A8S2RRE3-F1
#
_entry.id   AF-A0A8S2RRE3-F1
#
_cell.length_a   1.000
_cell.length_b   1.000
_cell.length_c   1.000
_cell.angle_alpha   90.00
_cell.angle_beta   90.00
_cell.angle_gamma   90.00
#
_symmetry.space_group_name_H-M   'P 1'
#
loop_
_entity.id
_entity.type
_entity.pdbx_description
1 polymer ?
#
loop_
_entity_poly.entity_id
_entity_poly.type
_entity_poly.pdbx_seq_one_letter_code
_entity_poly.pdbx_strand_id
1 'polypeptide(L)'
;CSSCEKQVGLRISKRKELDIWPGNRTQIGQTEFKDQLISKYECGHSNRNTIKCMVLNAYFRRDVVRASHIWKYCTHGAGLTEFGLRYSDLDSYRNGLLMYTSIEQAFDRKELGFLYNPFQGNLVLKILHNGILWF
;
A
#
# COMPACT_ATOMS: atom_id res chain seq x y z
N CYS A 1 -24.38 27.69 -8.93
CA CYS A 1 -23.61 26.57 -8.34
C CYS A 1 -22.50 26.00 -9.25
N SER A 2 -21.77 26.80 -10.05
CA SER A 2 -20.74 26.26 -10.96
C SER A 2 -19.35 26.03 -10.33
N SER A 3 -19.11 26.56 -9.11
CA SER A 3 -17.82 26.43 -8.41
C SER A 3 -17.60 25.02 -7.81
N CYS A 4 -18.68 24.39 -7.32
CA CYS A 4 -18.63 23.05 -6.74
C CYS A 4 -18.37 21.96 -7.79
N GLU A 5 -18.97 22.09 -8.98
CA GLU A 5 -18.78 21.16 -10.11
C GLU A 5 -17.34 21.22 -10.66
N LYS A 6 -16.75 22.42 -10.74
CA LYS A 6 -15.34 22.60 -11.12
C LYS A 6 -14.39 21.97 -10.11
N GLN A 7 -14.65 22.10 -8.81
CA GLN A 7 -13.85 21.45 -7.76
C GLN A 7 -13.95 19.92 -7.80
N VAL A 8 -15.15 19.38 -8.07
CA VAL A 8 -15.35 17.93 -8.23
C VAL A 8 -14.64 17.42 -9.49
N GLY A 9 -14.74 18.13 -10.62
CA GLY A 9 -14.03 17.80 -11.86
C GLY A 9 -12.51 17.80 -11.70
N LEU A 10 -11.94 18.81 -11.04
CA LEU A 10 -10.51 18.88 -10.70
C LEU A 10 -10.07 17.72 -9.79
N ARG A 11 -10.86 17.35 -8.78
CA ARG A 11 -10.58 16.19 -7.91
C ARG A 11 -10.60 14.87 -8.69
N ILE A 12 -11.54 14.70 -9.62
CA ILE A 12 -11.63 13.48 -10.44
C ILE A 12 -10.45 13.40 -11.43
N SER A 13 -10.04 14.52 -12.03
CA SER A 13 -8.86 14.59 -12.91
C SER A 13 -7.57 14.23 -12.16
N LYS A 14 -7.35 14.85 -10.99
CA LYS A 14 -6.18 14.58 -10.14
C LYS A 14 -6.13 13.11 -9.67
N ARG A 15 -7.28 12.48 -9.42
CA ARG A 15 -7.36 11.04 -9.08
C ARG A 15 -6.93 10.13 -10.23
N LYS A 16 -7.23 10.49 -11.48
CA LYS A 16 -6.80 9.71 -12.66
C LYS A 16 -5.29 9.83 -12.89
N GLU A 17 -4.72 11.00 -12.66
CA GLU A 17 -3.27 11.23 -12.75
C GLU A 17 -2.47 10.45 -11.70
N LEU A 18 -3.07 10.15 -10.55
CA LEU A 18 -2.46 9.32 -9.50
C LEU A 18 -2.68 7.81 -9.72
N ASP A 19 -3.49 7.41 -10.71
CA ASP A 19 -3.77 6.02 -11.06
C ASP A 19 -2.92 5.52 -12.24
N ILE A 20 -1.72 6.08 -12.38
CA ILE A 20 -0.69 5.60 -13.30
C ILE A 20 -0.07 4.34 -12.68
N TRP A 21 0.25 3.32 -13.49
CA TRP A 21 0.77 2.02 -13.05
C TRP A 21 2.23 1.70 -13.49
N PRO A 22 2.76 2.18 -14.64
CA PRO A 22 4.12 1.83 -15.01
C PRO A 22 5.14 2.72 -14.29
N GLY A 23 5.84 2.15 -13.31
CA GLY A 23 7.06 2.69 -12.74
C GLY A 23 8.09 1.58 -12.61
N ASN A 24 9.11 1.57 -13.47
CA ASN A 24 10.12 0.51 -13.45
C ASN A 24 11.11 0.73 -12.30
N ARG A 25 10.89 0.04 -11.18
CA ARG A 25 11.89 -0.07 -10.10
C ARG A 25 12.96 -1.09 -10.46
N THR A 26 14.21 -0.80 -10.12
CA THR A 26 15.30 -1.77 -10.24
C THR A 26 15.07 -2.96 -9.28
N GLN A 27 15.53 -4.14 -9.66
CA GLN A 27 15.44 -5.33 -8.80
C GLN A 27 16.16 -5.13 -7.45
N ILE A 28 17.25 -4.35 -7.46
CA ILE A 28 18.01 -3.96 -6.25
C ILE A 28 17.12 -3.14 -5.32
N GLY A 29 16.51 -2.05 -5.82
CA GLY A 29 15.65 -1.19 -4.99
C GLY A 29 14.44 -1.94 -4.42
N GLN A 30 13.85 -2.85 -5.19
CA GLN A 30 12.77 -3.73 -4.70
C GLN A 30 13.22 -4.62 -3.53
N THR A 31 14.46 -5.13 -3.60
CA THR A 31 15.04 -5.97 -2.55
C THR A 31 15.35 -5.15 -1.30
N GLU A 32 16.00 -4.00 -1.46
CA GLU A 32 16.35 -3.09 -0.36
C GLU A 32 15.10 -2.60 0.39
N PHE A 33 14.06 -2.18 -0.34
CA PHE A 33 12.79 -1.77 0.27
C PHE A 33 12.15 -2.88 1.09
N LYS A 34 12.17 -4.11 0.56
CA LYS A 34 11.65 -5.28 1.28
C LYS A 34 12.46 -5.58 2.54
N ASP A 35 13.78 -5.48 2.47
CA ASP A 35 14.66 -5.68 3.63
C ASP A 35 14.48 -4.59 4.69
N GLN A 36 14.23 -3.33 4.28
CA GLN A 36 13.86 -2.26 5.21
C GLN A 36 12.59 -2.59 6.00
N LEU A 37 11.54 -3.10 5.33
CA LEU A 37 10.30 -3.52 5.98
C LEU A 37 10.55 -4.68 6.95
N ILE A 38 11.31 -5.70 6.53
CA ILE A 38 11.62 -6.88 7.35
C ILE A 38 12.35 -6.45 8.63
N SER A 39 13.37 -5.61 8.50
CA SER A 39 14.17 -5.13 9.61
C SER A 39 13.36 -4.24 10.55
N LYS A 40 12.63 -3.25 10.00
CA LYS A 40 11.95 -2.23 10.80
C LYS A 40 10.74 -2.75 11.57
N TYR A 41 10.02 -3.71 10.99
CA TYR A 41 8.82 -4.31 11.60
C TYR A 41 9.09 -5.70 12.18
N GLU A 42 10.37 -6.07 12.36
CA GLU A 42 10.78 -7.36 12.96
C GLU A 42 10.10 -8.58 12.32
N CYS A 43 9.92 -8.53 11.00
CA CYS A 43 9.22 -9.57 10.24
C CYS A 43 10.16 -10.72 9.79
N GLY A 44 11.40 -10.73 10.27
CA GLY A 44 12.37 -11.79 10.01
C GLY A 44 12.07 -13.09 10.75
N HIS A 45 12.64 -14.18 10.28
CA HIS A 45 12.60 -15.50 10.92
C HIS A 45 14.01 -16.10 10.97
N SER A 46 14.23 -17.09 11.85
CA SER A 46 15.51 -17.82 11.92
C SER A 46 15.89 -18.45 10.58
N ASN A 47 14.88 -18.94 9.85
CA ASN A 47 14.98 -19.31 8.44
C ASN A 47 14.87 -18.07 7.55
N ARG A 48 15.99 -17.67 6.90
CA ARG A 48 16.07 -16.50 6.01
C ARG A 48 15.14 -16.53 4.79
N ASN A 49 14.64 -17.72 4.42
CA ASN A 49 13.65 -17.88 3.34
C ASN A 49 12.22 -17.71 3.83
N THR A 50 12.02 -17.35 5.10
CA THR A 50 10.69 -17.17 5.71
C THR A 50 10.58 -15.77 6.28
N ILE A 51 9.50 -15.08 5.98
CA ILE A 51 9.20 -13.76 6.53
C ILE A 51 7.73 -13.66 6.93
N LYS A 52 7.43 -12.76 7.85
CA LYS A 52 6.08 -12.51 8.33
C LYS A 52 5.29 -11.63 7.35
N CYS A 53 4.09 -12.07 7.00
CA CYS A 53 3.08 -11.20 6.42
C CYS A 53 2.46 -10.36 7.53
N MET A 54 2.50 -9.04 7.39
CA MET A 54 1.99 -8.10 8.40
C MET A 54 0.46 -8.16 8.52
N VAL A 55 -0.24 -8.44 7.41
CA VAL A 55 -1.70 -8.49 7.38
C VAL A 55 -2.25 -9.76 8.02
N LEU A 56 -1.66 -10.91 7.72
CA LEU A 56 -2.08 -12.21 8.26
C LEU A 56 -1.43 -12.54 9.60
N ASN A 57 -0.46 -11.74 10.05
CA ASN A 57 0.34 -12.00 11.25
C ASN A 57 0.98 -13.40 11.29
N ALA A 58 1.34 -13.96 10.12
CA ALA A 58 1.83 -15.31 9.94
C ALA A 58 3.07 -15.37 9.04
N TYR A 59 3.87 -16.42 9.20
CA TYR A 59 5.12 -16.62 8.48
C TYR A 59 4.90 -17.42 7.19
N PHE A 60 5.49 -16.95 6.10
CA PHE A 60 5.43 -17.58 4.79
C PHE A 60 6.79 -17.54 4.10
N ARG A 61 6.93 -18.28 2.99
CA ARG A 61 8.13 -18.16 2.16
C ARG A 61 8.32 -16.72 1.68
N ARG A 62 9.57 -16.29 1.63
CA ARG A 62 9.96 -14.92 1.25
C ARG A 62 9.45 -14.54 -0.13
N ASP A 63 9.37 -15.45 -1.08
CA ASP A 63 8.95 -15.17 -2.46
C ASP A 63 7.43 -14.93 -2.61
N VAL A 64 6.60 -15.50 -1.72
CA VAL A 64 5.13 -15.34 -1.75
C VAL A 64 4.63 -14.16 -0.90
N VAL A 65 5.53 -13.43 -0.26
CA VAL A 65 5.23 -12.19 0.46
C VAL A 65 5.77 -11.02 -0.35
N ARG A 66 4.90 -10.10 -0.76
CA ARG A 66 5.23 -8.89 -1.52
C ARG A 66 5.49 -7.72 -0.58
N ALA A 67 6.43 -6.87 -0.95
CA ALA A 67 6.61 -5.55 -0.35
C ALA A 67 5.80 -4.56 -1.20
N SER A 68 4.58 -4.28 -0.78
CA SER A 68 3.65 -3.40 -1.48
C SER A 68 3.74 -1.99 -0.92
N HIS A 69 3.68 -1.00 -1.80
CA HIS A 69 3.59 0.40 -1.39
C HIS A 69 2.15 0.78 -1.05
N ILE A 70 1.95 1.49 0.06
CA ILE A 70 0.63 2.02 0.43
C ILE A 70 0.24 3.14 -0.56
N TRP A 71 1.16 4.07 -0.77
CA TRP A 71 1.06 5.10 -1.80
C TRP A 71 1.91 4.72 -3.01
N LYS A 72 1.27 4.70 -4.18
CA LYS A 72 1.85 4.16 -5.41
C LYS A 72 3.19 4.79 -5.77
N TYR A 73 4.21 3.96 -6.00
CA TYR A 73 5.56 4.40 -6.38
C TYR A 73 5.59 5.25 -7.66
N CYS A 74 4.82 4.84 -8.67
CA CYS A 74 4.68 5.50 -9.97
C CYS A 74 4.04 6.89 -9.92
N THR A 75 3.52 7.33 -8.77
CA THR A 75 3.13 8.74 -8.58
C THR A 75 4.33 9.66 -8.39
N HIS A 76 5.55 9.10 -8.29
CA HIS A 76 6.76 9.84 -7.99
C HIS A 76 6.59 10.74 -6.76
N GLY A 77 5.88 10.26 -5.74
CA GLY A 77 5.64 10.99 -4.50
C GLY A 77 4.60 12.10 -4.56
N ALA A 78 3.96 12.33 -5.72
CA ALA A 78 2.84 13.26 -5.83
C ALA A 78 1.71 12.83 -4.88
N GLY A 79 1.30 13.72 -3.97
CA GLY A 79 0.21 13.48 -3.02
C GLY A 79 0.63 12.84 -1.68
N LEU A 80 1.88 12.39 -1.50
CA LEU A 80 2.35 11.83 -0.23
C LEU A 80 2.13 12.76 0.97
N THR A 81 2.32 14.07 0.77
CA THR A 81 2.17 15.08 1.82
C THR A 81 0.74 15.23 2.30
N GLU A 82 -0.27 14.87 1.49
CA GLU A 82 -1.67 14.83 1.90
C GLU A 82 -1.91 13.76 3.01
N PHE A 83 -0.98 12.80 3.16
CA PHE A 83 -1.01 11.72 4.14
C PHE A 83 0.08 11.86 5.21
N GLY A 84 0.70 13.05 5.34
CA GLY A 84 1.76 13.28 6.33
C GLY A 84 3.10 12.61 6.01
N LEU A 85 3.27 12.09 4.79
CA LEU A 85 4.52 11.51 4.31
C LEU A 85 5.35 12.55 3.55
N ARG A 86 6.67 12.44 3.66
CA ARG A 86 7.62 13.28 2.90
C ARG A 86 7.93 12.61 1.56
N TYR A 87 8.45 13.37 0.61
CA TYR A 87 8.92 12.81 -0.66
C TYR A 87 9.95 11.70 -0.47
N SER A 88 10.83 11.86 0.53
CA SER A 88 11.81 10.85 0.93
C SER A 88 11.19 9.54 1.41
N ASP A 89 9.90 9.53 1.76
CA ASP A 89 9.20 8.35 2.23
C ASP A 89 8.66 7.47 1.09
N LEU A 90 8.76 7.90 -0.18
CA LEU A 90 8.24 7.16 -1.33
C LEU A 90 8.72 5.71 -1.36
N ASP A 91 10.02 5.48 -1.14
CA ASP A 91 10.64 4.15 -1.08
C ASP A 91 11.21 3.80 0.30
N SER A 92 10.52 4.28 1.34
CA SER A 92 10.83 4.02 2.74
C SER A 92 9.85 3.04 3.34
N TYR A 93 10.27 2.27 4.35
CA TYR A 93 9.41 1.37 5.14
C TYR A 93 8.10 2.02 5.64
N ARG A 94 8.07 3.36 5.75
CA ARG A 94 6.87 4.13 6.15
C ARG A 94 5.74 4.06 5.13
N ASN A 95 6.06 3.84 3.86
CA ASN A 95 5.12 3.74 2.76
C ASN A 95 4.90 2.29 2.31
N GLY A 96 5.20 1.29 3.15
CA GLY A 96 5.19 -0.11 2.73
C GLY A 96 4.56 -1.08 3.72
N LEU A 97 4.04 -2.17 3.18
CA LEU A 97 3.50 -3.31 3.92
C LEU A 97 3.97 -4.63 3.31
N LEU A 98 4.23 -5.61 4.18
CA LEU A 98 4.50 -7.00 3.76
C LEU A 98 3.18 -7.77 3.67
N MET A 99 2.76 -8.07 2.45
CA MET A 99 1.47 -8.70 2.15
C MET A 99 1.67 -10.04 1.46
N TYR A 100 0.83 -11.03 1.76
CA TYR A 100 0.77 -12.25 0.96
C TYR A 100 0.30 -11.92 -0.46
N THR A 101 0.83 -12.58 -1.49
CA THR A 101 0.61 -12.21 -2.90
C THR A 101 -0.87 -12.00 -3.27
N SER A 102 -1.79 -12.86 -2.80
CA SER A 102 -3.21 -12.69 -3.14
C SER A 102 -3.87 -11.46 -2.46
N ILE A 103 -3.43 -11.11 -1.25
CA ILE A 103 -3.91 -9.93 -0.52
C ILE A 103 -3.39 -8.66 -1.20
N GLU A 104 -2.11 -8.65 -1.57
CA GLU A 104 -1.49 -7.54 -2.28
C GLU A 104 -2.19 -7.27 -3.62
N GLN A 105 -2.44 -8.31 -4.40
CA GLN A 105 -3.16 -8.19 -5.66
C GLN A 105 -4.57 -7.62 -5.49
N ALA A 106 -5.29 -8.01 -4.43
CA ALA A 106 -6.61 -7.46 -4.11
C ALA A 106 -6.54 -6.00 -3.63
N PHE A 107 -5.49 -5.64 -2.87
CA PHE A 107 -5.22 -4.27 -2.45
C PHE A 107 -4.97 -3.36 -3.67
N ASP A 108 -4.11 -3.80 -4.58
CA ASP A 108 -3.79 -3.08 -5.82
C ASP A 108 -5.03 -2.89 -6.71
N ARG A 109 -5.87 -3.92 -6.84
CA ARG A 109 -7.14 -3.82 -7.58
C ARG A 109 -8.23 -3.01 -6.86
N LYS A 110 -7.94 -2.45 -5.67
CA LYS A 110 -8.88 -1.69 -4.83
C LYS A 110 -10.09 -2.54 -4.40
N GLU A 111 -9.94 -3.86 -4.34
CA GLU A 111 -10.97 -4.81 -3.85
C GLU A 111 -10.97 -4.91 -2.32
N LEU A 112 -9.88 -4.52 -1.69
CA LEU A 112 -9.76 -4.34 -0.25
C LEU A 112 -8.94 -3.08 0.06
N GLY A 113 -9.06 -2.59 1.28
CA GLY A 113 -8.28 -1.47 1.80
C GLY A 113 -8.15 -1.54 3.31
N PHE A 114 -7.40 -0.61 3.88
CA PHE A 114 -7.22 -0.50 5.32
C PHE A 114 -7.84 0.79 5.84
N LEU A 115 -8.58 0.68 6.94
CA LEU A 115 -9.16 1.81 7.65
C LEU A 115 -8.52 1.89 9.03
N TYR A 116 -7.94 3.04 9.35
CA TYR A 116 -7.42 3.30 10.69
C TYR A 116 -8.52 3.96 11.53
N ASN A 117 -8.85 3.37 12.67
CA ASN A 117 -9.69 4.01 13.66
C ASN A 117 -8.80 4.73 14.69
N PRO A 118 -8.71 6.07 14.66
CA PRO A 118 -7.85 6.81 15.56
C PRO A 118 -8.31 6.75 17.02
N PHE A 119 -9.59 6.48 17.28
CA PHE A 119 -10.14 6.41 18.63
C PHE A 119 -9.80 5.09 19.33
N GLN A 120 -9.70 4.01 18.56
CA GLN A 120 -9.39 2.67 19.06
C GLN A 120 -7.93 2.26 18.80
N GLY A 121 -7.19 3.06 18.03
CA GLY A 121 -5.80 2.79 17.70
C GLY A 121 -5.60 1.53 16.85
N ASN A 122 -6.65 1.01 16.18
CA ASN A 122 -6.59 -0.22 15.40
C ASN A 122 -6.73 0.03 13.90
N LEU A 123 -6.07 -0.83 13.13
CA LEU A 123 -6.16 -0.90 11.67
C LEU A 123 -7.09 -2.04 11.30
N VAL A 124 -8.12 -1.76 10.50
CA VAL A 124 -9.12 -2.74 10.06
C VAL A 124 -9.00 -2.95 8.57
N LEU A 125 -8.90 -4.22 8.15
CA LEU A 125 -9.04 -4.60 6.74
C LEU A 125 -10.51 -4.49 6.33
N LYS A 126 -10.80 -3.72 5.28
CA LYS A 126 -12.13 -3.56 4.71
C LYS A 126 -12.15 -4.14 3.30
N ILE A 127 -13.08 -5.05 3.05
CA ILE A 127 -13.40 -5.52 1.69
C ILE A 127 -14.27 -4.45 1.02
N LEU A 128 -13.88 -4.04 -0.18
CA LEU A 128 -14.47 -2.94 -0.97
C LEU A 128 -15.24 -3.44 -2.20
N HIS A 129 -15.47 -4.76 -2.30
CA HIS A 129 -16.12 -5.40 -3.44
C HIS A 129 -17.43 -4.68 -3.85
N ASN A 130 -17.47 -4.15 -5.08
CA ASN A 130 -18.67 -3.51 -5.66
C ASN A 130 -19.80 -4.50 -6.02
N GLY A 131 -19.60 -5.81 -5.76
CA GLY A 131 -20.51 -6.89 -6.18
C GLY A 131 -21.39 -7.48 -5.10
N ILE A 132 -21.37 -6.99 -3.85
CA ILE A 132 -22.30 -7.45 -2.81
C ILE A 132 -23.16 -6.25 -2.38
N LEU A 133 -24.12 -5.96 -3.25
CA LEU A 133 -25.39 -5.38 -2.84
C LEU A 133 -26.20 -6.51 -2.17
N TRP A 134 -26.68 -6.22 -0.95
CA TRP A 134 -27.72 -6.94 -0.18
C TRP A 134 -27.30 -8.17 0.65
N PHE A 135 -27.36 -8.00 1.99
CA PHE A 135 -28.22 -8.85 2.83
C PHE A 135 -29.39 -7.99 3.29
#